data_AF-A0A6P0SYS3-F1
#
_entry.id   AF-A0A6P0SYS3-F1
#
_cell.length_a   1.000
_cell.length_b   1.000
_cell.length_c   1.000
_cell.angle_alpha   90.00
_cell.angle_beta   90.00
_cell.angle_gamma   90.00
#
_symmetry.space_group_name_H-M   'P 1'
#
loop_
_entity.id
_entity.type
_entity.pdbx_description
1 polymer ?
#
loop_
_entity_poly.entity_id
_entity_poly.type
_entity_poly.pdbx_seq_one_letter_code
_entity_poly.pdbx_strand_id
1 'polypeptide(L)'
;NRLSRNQVDAFTLELEAGKSYTLVSFCDDACLDIDLGLYDNNGQTLDYDTDYGQYPIVQVTPRGSGKFMVKVGMPHCVSSSCYYGVGIFAK
;
A
#
# COMPACT_ATOMS: atom_id res chain seq x y z
N ASN A 1 -6.51 -2.26 -9.86
CA ASN A 1 -7.55 -1.32 -9.38
C ASN A 1 -7.39 0.02 -10.06
N ARG A 2 -8.41 0.89 -10.02
CA ARG A 2 -8.36 2.25 -10.59
C ARG A 2 -8.61 3.27 -9.48
N LEU A 3 -7.73 4.25 -9.34
CA LEU A 3 -7.79 5.27 -8.30
C LEU A 3 -7.69 6.67 -8.90
N SER A 4 -8.62 7.55 -8.53
CA SER A 4 -8.61 8.94 -9.00
C SER A 4 -7.45 9.72 -8.37
N ARG A 5 -6.96 10.75 -9.05
CA ARG A 5 -5.94 11.65 -8.48
C ARG A 5 -6.42 12.23 -7.15
N ASN A 6 -5.52 12.34 -6.18
CA ASN A 6 -5.77 12.81 -4.81
C ASN A 6 -6.82 11.99 -4.05
N GLN A 7 -7.00 10.72 -4.41
CA GLN A 7 -7.84 9.80 -3.65
C GLN A 7 -7.01 8.70 -2.99
N VAL A 8 -7.63 8.04 -2.04
CA VAL A 8 -7.08 6.91 -1.30
C VAL A 8 -8.01 5.72 -1.47
N ASP A 9 -7.44 4.55 -1.78
CA ASP A 9 -8.11 3.27 -1.66
C ASP A 9 -7.63 2.56 -0.39
N ALA A 10 -8.50 1.75 0.22
CA ALA A 10 -8.19 1.00 1.43
C ALA A 10 -8.79 -0.41 1.37
N PHE A 11 -7.99 -1.40 1.72
CA PHE A 11 -8.41 -2.80 1.81
C PHE A 11 -7.72 -3.51 2.96
N THR A 12 -8.20 -4.70 3.29
CA THR A 12 -7.66 -5.49 4.41
C THR A 12 -6.99 -6.77 3.91
N LEU A 13 -5.98 -7.21 4.65
CA LEU A 13 -5.25 -8.46 4.45
C LEU A 13 -5.19 -9.21 5.78
N GLU A 14 -5.26 -10.54 5.74
CA GLU A 14 -4.97 -11.38 6.89
C GLU A 14 -3.47 -11.71 6.88
N LEU A 15 -2.75 -11.32 7.93
CA LEU A 15 -1.33 -11.65 8.10
C LEU A 15 -1.13 -12.56 9.31
N GLU A 16 -0.14 -13.43 9.22
CA GLU A 16 0.23 -14.37 10.28
C GLU A 16 1.35 -13.81 11.17
N ALA A 17 1.23 -14.05 12.49
CA ALA A 17 2.27 -13.71 13.47
C ALA A 17 3.61 -14.36 13.13
N GLY A 18 4.70 -13.60 13.27
CA GLY A 18 6.07 -14.09 13.08
C GLY A 18 6.51 -14.25 11.62
N LYS A 19 5.61 -14.13 10.65
CA LYS A 19 5.96 -14.16 9.22
C LYS A 19 6.31 -12.76 8.72
N SER A 20 7.41 -12.62 7.98
CA SER A 20 7.82 -11.33 7.41
C SER A 20 7.15 -11.12 6.05
N TYR A 21 6.55 -9.96 5.87
CA TYR A 21 5.90 -9.54 4.63
C TYR A 21 6.57 -8.28 4.07
N THR A 22 6.63 -8.21 2.75
CA THR A 22 6.97 -7.02 1.98
C THR A 22 5.83 -6.74 1.02
N LEU A 23 5.32 -5.52 1.05
CA LEU A 23 4.27 -5.06 0.15
C LEU A 23 4.88 -3.98 -0.75
N VAL A 24 4.58 -4.06 -2.04
CA VAL A 24 5.03 -3.09 -3.05
C VAL A 24 3.81 -2.63 -3.84
N SER A 25 3.61 -1.32 -3.93
CA SER A 25 2.60 -0.74 -4.82
C SER A 25 3.26 -0.32 -6.14
N PHE A 26 2.49 -0.34 -7.21
CA PHE A 26 2.91 0.15 -8.52
C PHE A 26 1.71 0.66 -9.29
N CYS A 27 1.93 1.57 -10.23
CA CYS A 27 0.90 2.18 -11.06
C CYS A 27 1.26 2.15 -12.55
N ASP A 28 0.29 2.50 -13.40
CA ASP A 28 0.51 2.60 -14.85
C ASP A 28 1.40 3.80 -15.24
N ASP A 29 1.75 3.88 -16.53
CA ASP A 29 2.67 4.89 -17.07
C ASP A 29 2.20 6.34 -16.90
N ALA A 30 0.90 6.57 -16.60
CA ALA A 30 0.36 7.92 -16.39
C ALA A 30 0.53 8.41 -14.94
N CYS A 31 0.90 7.54 -14.02
CA CYS A 31 1.13 7.85 -12.62
C CYS A 31 2.60 8.20 -12.41
N LEU A 32 2.92 9.29 -11.72
CA LEU A 32 4.32 9.61 -11.37
C LEU A 32 4.57 9.47 -9.86
N ASP A 33 3.51 9.34 -9.07
CA ASP A 33 3.61 9.25 -7.62
C ASP A 33 2.44 8.42 -7.06
N ILE A 34 2.77 7.42 -6.24
CA ILE A 34 1.82 6.55 -5.55
C ILE A 34 2.34 6.28 -4.14
N ASP A 35 1.44 6.38 -3.16
CA ASP A 35 1.76 6.17 -1.75
C ASP A 35 1.31 4.78 -1.31
N LEU A 36 2.02 4.19 -0.35
CA LEU A 36 1.63 2.95 0.30
C LEU A 36 1.75 3.06 1.83
N GLY A 37 0.69 2.67 2.53
CA GLY A 37 0.69 2.62 3.99
C GLY A 37 0.12 1.30 4.52
N LEU A 38 0.69 0.83 5.62
CA LEU A 38 0.25 -0.38 6.32
C LEU A 38 -0.07 -0.07 7.78
N TYR A 39 -1.23 -0.54 8.24
CA TYR A 39 -1.78 -0.25 9.56
C TYR A 39 -2.27 -1.54 10.23
N ASP A 40 -2.21 -1.58 11.56
CA ASP A 40 -2.83 -2.65 12.33
C ASP A 40 -4.37 -2.50 12.39
N ASN A 41 -5.05 -3.46 13.03
CA ASN A 41 -6.51 -3.46 13.16
C ASN A 41 -7.06 -2.32 14.07
N ASN A 42 -6.19 -1.63 14.81
CA ASN A 42 -6.55 -0.46 15.62
C ASN A 42 -6.33 0.86 14.86
N GLY A 43 -5.84 0.79 13.61
CA GLY A 43 -5.50 1.95 12.79
C GLY A 43 -4.14 2.56 13.14
N GLN A 44 -3.31 1.89 13.95
CA GLN A 44 -1.94 2.33 14.20
C GLN A 44 -1.07 2.06 12.97
N THR A 45 -0.34 3.07 12.52
CA THR A 45 0.63 2.95 11.44
C THR A 45 1.74 1.98 11.85
N LEU A 46 2.01 0.99 11.01
CA LEU A 46 3.12 0.06 11.16
C LEU A 46 4.31 0.49 10.30
N ASP A 47 4.02 0.85 9.05
CA ASP A 47 5.00 1.33 8.08
C ASP A 47 4.30 2.11 6.97
N TYR A 48 5.02 3.02 6.31
CA TYR A 48 4.53 3.80 5.19
C TYR A 48 5.67 4.27 4.30
N ASP A 49 5.35 4.43 3.03
CA ASP A 49 6.22 5.02 2.03
C ASP A 49 5.39 5.99 1.18
N THR A 50 5.74 7.27 1.28
CA THR A 50 5.13 8.40 0.58
C THR A 50 6.21 9.23 -0.14
N ASP A 51 7.38 8.63 -0.39
CA ASP A 51 8.42 9.28 -1.16
C ASP A 51 7.99 9.33 -2.63
N TYR A 52 8.32 10.43 -3.30
CA TYR A 52 7.90 10.62 -4.68
C TYR A 52 8.42 9.48 -5.58
N GLY A 53 7.51 8.70 -6.14
CA GLY A 53 7.87 7.59 -7.01
C GLY A 53 6.75 6.60 -7.30
N GLN A 54 7.07 5.62 -8.14
CA GLN A 54 6.09 4.65 -8.65
C GLN A 54 6.17 3.28 -7.95
N TYR A 55 7.06 3.10 -6.97
CA TYR A 55 7.36 1.81 -6.36
C TYR A 55 7.54 1.89 -4.83
N PRO A 56 6.56 2.44 -4.08
CA PRO A 56 6.66 2.50 -2.63
C PRO A 56 6.64 1.09 -2.02
N ILE A 57 7.43 0.91 -0.95
CA ILE A 57 7.61 -0.38 -0.29
C ILE A 57 7.33 -0.24 1.20
N VAL A 58 6.54 -1.15 1.76
CA VAL A 58 6.34 -1.28 3.21
C VAL A 58 6.61 -2.69 3.69
N GLN A 59 7.09 -2.83 4.92
CA GLN A 59 7.49 -4.11 5.50
C GLN A 59 6.91 -4.32 6.89
N VAL A 60 6.57 -5.57 7.21
CA VAL A 60 6.09 -5.92 8.55
C VAL A 60 6.48 -7.33 8.92
N THR A 61 6.75 -7.56 10.21
CA THR A 61 6.71 -8.90 10.82
C THR A 61 5.71 -8.84 11.98
N PRO A 62 4.44 -9.24 11.76
CA PRO A 62 3.39 -9.06 12.75
C PRO A 62 3.68 -9.80 14.05
N ARG A 63 3.37 -9.19 15.20
CA ARG A 63 3.44 -9.86 16.50
C ARG A 63 2.21 -10.73 16.78
N GLY A 64 1.09 -10.45 16.12
CA GLY A 64 -0.16 -11.20 16.23
C GLY A 64 -0.77 -11.43 14.85
N SER A 65 -1.47 -12.55 14.70
CA SER A 65 -2.20 -12.87 13.47
C SER A 65 -3.52 -12.09 13.42
N GLY A 66 -3.94 -11.71 12.22
CA GLY A 66 -5.24 -11.10 11.99
C GLY A 66 -5.24 -10.08 10.86
N LYS A 67 -6.24 -9.19 10.89
CA LYS A 67 -6.47 -8.18 9.86
C LYS A 67 -5.52 -7.00 10.00
N PHE A 68 -4.92 -6.63 8.88
CA PHE A 68 -4.15 -5.41 8.68
C PHE A 68 -4.78 -4.61 7.55
N MET A 69 -4.73 -3.28 7.67
CA MET A 69 -5.27 -2.38 6.66
C MET A 69 -4.14 -1.86 5.78
N VAL A 70 -4.31 -1.96 4.48
CA VAL A 70 -3.44 -1.33 3.47
C VAL A 70 -4.16 -0.11 2.94
N LYS A 71 -3.45 1.01 2.83
CA LYS A 71 -3.92 2.21 2.13
C LYS A 71 -3.01 2.50 0.95
N VAL A 72 -3.61 2.83 -0.18
CA VAL A 72 -2.90 3.29 -1.38
C VAL A 72 -3.39 4.70 -1.70
N GLY A 73 -2.46 5.66 -1.73
CA GLY A 73 -2.76 7.03 -2.13
C GLY A 73 -2.32 7.28 -3.57
N MET A 74 -3.02 8.16 -4.28
CA MET A 74 -2.63 8.59 -5.64
C MET A 74 -2.33 10.10 -5.68
N PRO A 75 -1.19 10.56 -5.13
CA PRO A 75 -0.85 11.99 -5.14
C PRO A 75 -0.72 12.54 -6.57
N HIS A 76 -0.08 11.78 -7.48
CA HIS A 76 0.19 12.26 -8.82
C HIS A 76 -0.12 11.25 -9.93
N CYS A 77 -1.23 11.51 -10.61
CA CYS A 77 -1.63 10.84 -11.85
C CYS A 77 -1.91 11.89 -12.92
N VAL A 78 -1.29 11.82 -14.09
CA VAL A 78 -1.46 12.81 -15.19
C VAL A 78 -2.90 12.82 -15.71
N SER A 79 -3.58 11.69 -15.68
CA SER A 79 -5.01 11.56 -15.99
C SER A 79 -5.90 11.91 -14.78
N SER A 80 -7.23 11.86 -14.95
CA SER A 80 -8.16 11.98 -13.81
C SER A 80 -8.05 10.81 -12.83
N SER A 81 -7.49 9.68 -13.29
CA SER A 81 -7.30 8.43 -12.54
C SER A 81 -6.22 7.59 -13.19
N CYS A 82 -5.54 6.77 -12.40
CA CYS A 82 -4.55 5.80 -12.87
C CYS A 82 -4.91 4.40 -12.37
N TYR A 83 -4.42 3.38 -13.07
CA TYR A 83 -4.45 2.02 -12.57
C TYR A 83 -3.30 1.79 -11.60
N TYR A 84 -3.54 0.94 -10.61
CA TYR A 84 -2.53 0.50 -9.66
C TYR A 84 -2.74 -0.96 -9.24
N GLY A 85 -1.68 -1.57 -8.72
CA GLY A 85 -1.67 -2.89 -8.10
C GLY A 85 -0.78 -2.90 -6.85
N VAL A 86 -1.01 -3.89 -5.99
CA VAL A 86 -0.17 -4.15 -4.81
C VAL A 86 0.28 -5.61 -4.85
N GLY A 87 1.59 -5.82 -4.87
CA GLY A 87 2.21 -7.13 -4.69
C GLY A 87 2.49 -7.39 -3.22
N ILE A 88 2.17 -8.60 -2.72
CA ILE A 88 2.40 -9.01 -1.34
C ILE A 88 3.29 -10.24 -1.37
N PHE A 89 4.46 -10.15 -0.74
CA PHE A 89 5.45 -11.21 -0.70
C PHE A 89 5.68 -11.60 0.76
N ALA A 90 5.61 -12.89 1.05
CA ALA A 90 5.85 -13.43 2.38
C ALA A 90 7.08 -14.32 2.35
N LYS A 91 7.96 -14.17 3.34
CA LYS A 91 9.12 -15.05 3.54
C LYS A 91 8.72 -16.32 4.29
#